data_AF-A0A661ZRA5-F1
#
_entry.id   AF-A0A661ZRA5-F1
#
_cell.length_a   1.000
_cell.length_b   1.000
_cell.length_c   1.000
_cell.angle_alpha   90.00
_cell.angle_beta   90.00
_cell.angle_gamma   90.00
#
_symmetry.space_group_name_H-M   'P 1'
#
loop_
_entity.id
_entity.type
_entity.pdbx_description
1 polymer ?
#
loop_
_entity_poly.entity_id
_entity_poly.type
_entity_poly.pdbx_seq_one_letter_code
_entity_poly.pdbx_strand_id
1 'polypeptide(L)'
;MKIKYQLLYFIFFFAQIPFIQAGNVPEKIAKVLALNFYHEKLCAFEEIDKSNLHFQKVMEIKDDETVLFYAFNFERPGFILVSADDRLFPVLAYSFEGQYGEDDVSPGFSNWINNYKKQIKNTVNGNLPVTDAISSIWKKYSTDNSNLSPGFSKAIAPLTYSKWGQGAYYNTSCPADTNGSGGHVYAGCVAVAISQVLYYFRYPQWGEGSHGYESDYGYLFVDFENSNYRWNDMVDAIYEYENPAIADLLFNVGVSVDMNYSPSGSSSQTLYAVDALKNHFRYSDDLMYIKRVELGGSFKDS
;
A
#
# COMPACT_ATOMS: atom_id res chain seq x y z
N MET A 1 -26.37 -46.70 69.65
CA MET A 1 -25.37 -46.65 68.56
C MET A 1 -25.82 -45.60 67.54
N LYS A 2 -25.28 -44.38 67.57
CA LYS A 2 -25.63 -43.28 66.64
C LYS A 2 -24.36 -42.86 65.91
N ILE A 3 -24.28 -43.15 64.62
CA ILE A 3 -23.17 -42.76 63.74
C ILE A 3 -23.46 -41.35 63.23
N LYS A 4 -22.58 -40.39 63.54
CA LYS A 4 -22.59 -39.04 62.98
C LYS A 4 -21.84 -39.05 61.65
N TYR A 5 -22.51 -38.73 60.55
CA TYR A 5 -21.86 -38.44 59.27
C TYR A 5 -21.40 -36.98 59.27
N GLN A 6 -20.09 -36.75 59.25
CA GLN A 6 -19.52 -35.44 58.93
C GLN A 6 -19.44 -35.32 57.40
N LEU A 7 -20.24 -34.43 56.82
CA LEU A 7 -20.12 -34.05 55.42
C LEU A 7 -18.85 -33.20 55.24
N LEU A 8 -17.88 -33.73 54.51
CA LEU A 8 -16.74 -32.95 54.00
C LEU A 8 -17.19 -32.18 52.76
N TYR A 9 -17.24 -30.85 52.83
CA TYR A 9 -17.44 -30.00 51.67
C TYR A 9 -16.10 -29.80 50.96
N PHE A 10 -15.91 -30.47 49.82
CA PHE A 10 -14.83 -30.17 48.88
C PHE A 10 -15.25 -28.96 48.03
N ILE A 11 -14.65 -27.80 48.31
CA ILE A 11 -14.81 -26.60 47.48
C ILE A 11 -13.88 -26.76 46.27
N PHE A 12 -14.45 -27.11 45.11
CA PHE A 12 -13.75 -27.06 43.83
C PHE A 12 -13.63 -25.60 43.39
N PHE A 13 -12.44 -25.02 43.55
CA PHE A 13 -12.08 -23.76 42.91
C PHE A 13 -11.84 -24.04 41.41
N PHE A 14 -12.87 -23.87 40.59
CA PHE A 14 -12.68 -23.76 39.14
C PHE A 14 -12.00 -22.42 38.87
N ALA A 15 -10.67 -22.42 38.80
CA ALA A 15 -9.93 -21.33 38.19
C ALA A 15 -10.37 -21.25 36.73
N GLN A 16 -11.23 -20.28 36.41
CA GLN A 16 -11.52 -19.93 35.03
C GLN A 16 -10.23 -19.35 34.45
N ILE A 17 -9.45 -20.20 33.79
CA ILE A 17 -8.39 -19.77 32.89
C ILE A 17 -9.12 -18.97 31.81
N PRO A 18 -8.92 -17.64 31.70
CA PRO A 18 -9.50 -16.90 30.59
C PRO A 18 -9.00 -17.57 29.31
N PHE A 19 -9.94 -18.08 28.51
CA PHE A 19 -9.66 -18.44 27.13
C PHE A 19 -9.13 -17.18 26.47
N ILE A 20 -7.81 -17.06 26.34
CA ILE A 20 -7.21 -16.11 25.40
C ILE A 20 -7.62 -16.66 24.05
N GLN A 21 -8.69 -16.10 23.51
CA GLN A 21 -9.11 -16.39 22.15
C GLN A 21 -8.00 -15.90 21.24
N ALA A 22 -7.19 -16.85 20.73
CA ALA A 22 -6.24 -16.57 19.68
C ALA A 22 -6.97 -15.82 18.55
N GLY A 23 -6.41 -14.69 18.12
CA GLY A 23 -6.97 -13.84 17.09
C GLY A 23 -7.35 -12.41 17.51
N ASN A 24 -7.25 -12.02 18.78
CA ASN A 24 -7.39 -10.60 19.17
C ASN A 24 -6.13 -10.09 19.89
N VAL A 25 -5.47 -9.12 19.26
CA VAL A 25 -4.27 -8.46 19.74
C VAL A 25 -4.67 -7.20 20.49
N PRO A 26 -4.39 -7.09 21.81
CA PRO A 26 -4.63 -5.86 22.55
C PRO A 26 -3.75 -4.71 22.04
N GLU A 27 -4.26 -3.48 22.06
CA GLU A 27 -3.52 -2.28 21.64
C GLU A 27 -2.13 -2.20 22.30
N LYS A 28 -2.02 -2.56 23.59
CA LYS A 28 -0.74 -2.57 24.32
C LYS A 28 0.32 -3.45 23.65
N ILE A 29 -0.08 -4.62 23.13
CA ILE A 29 0.82 -5.52 22.42
C ILE A 29 1.15 -4.96 21.04
N ALA A 30 0.15 -4.46 20.31
CA ALA A 30 0.33 -3.81 19.02
C ALA A 30 1.28 -2.60 19.11
N LYS A 31 1.22 -1.83 20.20
CA LYS A 31 2.08 -0.67 20.47
C LYS A 31 3.55 -1.05 20.67
N VAL A 32 3.81 -2.11 21.45
CA VAL A 32 5.17 -2.65 21.62
C VAL A 32 5.72 -3.14 20.28
N LEU A 33 4.90 -3.88 19.54
CA LEU A 33 5.24 -4.37 18.20
C LEU A 33 5.56 -3.23 17.24
N ALA A 34 4.71 -2.21 17.20
CA ALA A 34 4.86 -1.03 16.36
C ALA A 34 6.20 -0.34 16.62
N LEU A 35 6.53 -0.05 17.88
CA LEU A 35 7.80 0.58 18.24
C LEU A 35 9.01 -0.29 17.86
N ASN A 36 8.96 -1.57 18.20
CA ASN A 36 10.06 -2.51 17.95
C ASN A 36 10.35 -2.68 16.45
N PHE A 37 9.31 -2.93 15.66
CA PHE A 37 9.46 -3.12 14.23
C PHE A 37 9.92 -1.82 13.55
N TYR A 38 9.26 -0.69 13.85
CA TYR A 38 9.58 0.58 13.22
C TYR A 38 11.00 1.03 13.54
N HIS A 39 11.43 0.88 14.80
CA HIS A 39 12.80 1.17 15.23
C HIS A 39 13.84 0.32 14.49
N GLU A 40 13.64 -1.00 14.42
CA GLU A 40 14.56 -1.90 13.71
C GLU A 40 14.70 -1.48 12.24
N LYS A 41 13.60 -1.15 11.57
CA LYS A 41 13.63 -0.74 10.16
C LYS A 41 14.26 0.64 9.97
N LEU A 42 14.00 1.57 10.87
CA LEU A 42 14.53 2.93 10.79
C LEU A 42 16.06 2.94 11.02
N CYS A 43 16.56 2.07 11.90
CA CYS A 43 17.99 1.89 12.16
C CYS A 43 18.79 1.42 10.95
N ALA A 44 18.15 0.98 9.87
CA ALA A 44 18.82 0.68 8.61
C ALA A 44 19.22 1.94 7.81
N PHE A 45 18.67 3.10 8.17
CA PHE A 45 18.85 4.37 7.45
C PHE A 45 19.40 5.49 8.33
N GLU A 46 19.09 5.51 9.63
CA GLU A 46 19.57 6.53 10.57
C GLU A 46 19.81 5.96 11.97
N GLU A 47 20.73 6.56 12.74
CA GLU A 47 20.94 6.20 14.14
C GLU A 47 19.92 6.90 15.04
N ILE A 48 19.06 6.13 15.71
CA ILE A 48 18.03 6.66 16.60
C ILE A 48 17.78 5.72 17.78
N ASP A 49 17.65 6.28 18.98
CA ASP A 49 17.22 5.53 20.16
C ASP A 49 15.70 5.30 20.12
N LYS A 50 15.26 4.07 20.40
CA LYS A 50 13.85 3.70 20.47
C LYS A 50 13.06 4.60 21.46
N SER A 51 13.70 5.07 22.52
CA SER A 51 13.09 5.98 23.50
C SER A 51 12.69 7.35 22.92
N ASN A 52 13.26 7.75 21.78
CA ASN A 52 12.90 8.98 21.06
C ASN A 52 11.74 8.77 20.05
N LEU A 53 11.20 7.55 19.93
CA LEU A 53 10.05 7.27 19.09
C LEU A 53 8.76 7.38 19.89
N HIS A 54 8.00 8.42 19.58
CA HIS A 54 6.71 8.71 20.21
C HIS A 54 5.58 8.72 19.19
N PHE A 55 4.41 8.28 19.62
CA PHE A 55 3.21 8.30 18.80
C PHE A 55 2.46 9.61 19.00
N GLN A 56 2.20 10.33 17.90
CA GLN A 56 1.32 11.48 17.89
C GLN A 56 -0.14 11.05 18.02
N LYS A 57 -0.54 10.00 17.30
CA LYS A 57 -1.92 9.54 17.24
C LYS A 57 -1.98 8.02 17.12
N VAL A 58 -2.90 7.42 17.87
CA VAL A 58 -3.23 6.00 17.78
C VAL A 58 -4.70 5.89 17.39
N MET A 59 -5.00 5.08 16.38
CA MET A 59 -6.35 4.90 15.86
C MET A 59 -6.69 3.42 15.76
N GLU A 60 -7.86 3.05 16.25
CA GLU A 60 -8.46 1.74 16.00
C GLU A 60 -9.23 1.81 14.69
N ILE A 61 -8.84 1.00 13.71
CA ILE A 61 -9.57 0.88 12.45
C ILE A 61 -10.52 -0.29 12.57
N LYS A 62 -11.80 0.05 12.71
CA LYS A 62 -12.88 -0.90 12.98
C LYS A 62 -13.74 -1.19 11.76
N ASP A 63 -14.40 -2.32 11.82
CA ASP A 63 -15.59 -2.65 11.04
C ASP A 63 -16.63 -3.18 12.04
N ASP A 64 -17.74 -2.45 12.16
CA ASP A 64 -18.65 -2.51 13.31
C ASP A 64 -17.87 -2.40 14.65
N GLU A 65 -18.04 -3.38 15.55
CA GLU A 65 -17.34 -3.44 16.83
C GLU A 65 -15.99 -4.17 16.77
N THR A 66 -15.62 -4.70 15.60
CA THR A 66 -14.38 -5.48 15.44
C THR A 66 -13.23 -4.56 15.06
N VAL A 67 -12.20 -4.47 15.91
CA VAL A 67 -10.93 -3.84 15.55
C VAL A 67 -10.24 -4.72 14.52
N LEU A 68 -9.98 -4.19 13.33
CA LEU A 68 -9.29 -4.90 12.26
C LEU A 68 -7.77 -4.70 12.37
N PHE A 69 -7.35 -3.46 12.58
CA PHE A 69 -5.95 -3.10 12.78
C PHE A 69 -5.84 -1.77 13.51
N TYR A 70 -4.66 -1.52 14.05
CA TYR A 70 -4.27 -0.27 14.69
C TYR A 70 -3.41 0.56 13.73
N ALA A 71 -3.67 1.85 13.63
CA ALA A 71 -2.81 2.80 12.94
C ALA A 71 -2.10 3.69 13.96
N PHE A 72 -0.77 3.66 13.92
CA PHE A 72 0.08 4.46 14.80
C PHE A 72 0.82 5.50 13.97
N ASN A 73 0.48 6.77 14.15
CA ASN A 73 1.16 7.91 13.58
C ASN A 73 2.21 8.41 14.56
N PHE A 74 3.45 8.61 14.10
CA PHE A 74 4.54 9.09 14.95
C PHE A 74 4.54 10.62 15.04
N GLU A 75 5.17 11.17 16.09
CA GLU A 75 5.40 12.62 16.21
C GLU A 75 6.37 13.13 15.12
N ARG A 76 7.35 12.29 14.76
CA ARG A 76 8.09 12.45 13.49
C ARG A 76 7.20 11.99 12.33
N PRO A 77 7.41 12.49 11.10
CA PRO A 77 6.76 11.93 9.92
C PRO A 77 6.90 10.40 9.88
N GLY A 78 5.81 9.74 9.52
CA GLY A 78 5.71 8.30 9.38
C GLY A 78 4.60 7.66 10.21
N PHE A 79 4.23 6.46 9.79
CA PHE A 79 3.19 5.67 10.40
C PHE A 79 3.50 4.17 10.33
N ILE A 80 2.80 3.39 11.15
CA ILE A 80 2.79 1.93 11.07
C ILE A 80 1.37 1.38 11.33
N LEU A 81 0.96 0.42 10.51
CA LEU A 81 -0.32 -0.27 10.60
C LEU A 81 -0.09 -1.69 11.12
N VAL A 82 -0.69 -2.01 12.26
CA VAL A 82 -0.51 -3.30 12.95
C VAL A 82 -1.82 -4.07 12.99
N SER A 83 -1.83 -5.31 12.51
CA SER A 83 -2.99 -6.21 12.57
C SER A 83 -3.50 -6.34 14.01
N ALA A 84 -4.83 -6.34 14.17
CA ALA A 84 -5.45 -6.65 15.45
C ALA A 84 -5.69 -8.16 15.65
N ASP A 85 -5.21 -8.99 14.73
CA ASP A 85 -5.33 -10.46 14.75
C ASP A 85 -3.95 -11.12 14.57
N ASP A 86 -3.57 -11.97 15.52
CA ASP A 86 -2.26 -12.63 15.58
C ASP A 86 -2.13 -13.86 14.67
N ARG A 87 -3.22 -14.24 13.97
CA ARG A 87 -3.20 -15.22 12.88
C ARG A 87 -2.71 -14.64 11.56
N LEU A 88 -2.54 -13.33 11.49
CA LEU A 88 -2.10 -12.59 10.32
C LEU A 88 -0.71 -12.00 10.51
N PHE A 89 -0.09 -11.60 9.41
CA PHE A 89 1.17 -10.88 9.45
C PHE A 89 1.01 -9.59 10.29
N PRO A 90 1.89 -9.33 11.27
CA PRO A 90 1.67 -8.28 12.25
C PRO A 90 1.68 -6.88 11.67
N VAL A 91 2.60 -6.56 10.76
CA VAL A 91 2.75 -5.22 10.18
C VAL A 91 2.16 -5.22 8.77
N LEU A 92 1.02 -4.55 8.61
CA LEU A 92 0.32 -4.46 7.33
C LEU A 92 0.99 -3.43 6.43
N ALA A 93 1.48 -2.32 7.00
CA ALA A 93 2.16 -1.24 6.30
C ALA A 93 3.02 -0.43 7.26
N TYR A 94 4.05 0.25 6.75
CA TYR A 94 4.74 1.31 7.47
C TYR A 94 5.37 2.30 6.48
N SER A 95 5.61 3.52 6.94
CA SER A 95 6.30 4.58 6.19
C SER A 95 7.09 5.44 7.16
N PHE A 96 8.27 5.92 6.75
CA PHE A 96 9.05 6.93 7.50
C PHE A 96 8.67 8.37 7.12
N GLU A 97 7.68 8.53 6.24
CA GLU A 97 7.17 9.81 5.76
C GLU A 97 5.63 9.84 5.84
N GLY A 98 5.05 11.04 5.84
CA GLY A 98 3.60 11.26 5.84
C GLY A 98 2.91 10.78 7.11
N GLN A 99 1.58 10.74 7.10
CA GLN A 99 0.78 10.22 8.20
C GLN A 99 -0.38 9.37 7.64
N TYR A 100 -0.82 8.37 8.40
CA TYR A 100 -2.02 7.63 8.02
C TYR A 100 -3.27 8.48 8.32
N GLY A 101 -4.21 8.50 7.37
CA GLY A 101 -5.50 9.19 7.51
C GLY A 101 -5.48 10.68 7.11
N GLU A 102 -4.50 11.11 6.32
CA GLU A 102 -4.57 12.39 5.59
C GLU A 102 -5.58 12.30 4.44
N ASP A 103 -6.19 13.43 4.06
CA ASP A 103 -7.38 13.46 3.18
C ASP A 103 -7.10 13.17 1.70
N ASP A 104 -5.83 13.06 1.28
CA ASP A 104 -5.43 12.76 -0.10
C ASP A 104 -4.65 11.44 -0.19
N VAL A 105 -5.40 10.33 -0.25
CA VAL A 105 -4.85 8.98 -0.32
C VAL A 105 -4.93 8.45 -1.74
N SER A 106 -3.80 7.96 -2.27
CA SER A 106 -3.78 7.37 -3.60
C SER A 106 -4.81 6.21 -3.74
N PRO A 107 -5.49 6.07 -4.90
CA PRO A 107 -6.45 4.99 -5.11
C PRO A 107 -5.84 3.59 -4.90
N GLY A 108 -4.56 3.42 -5.22
CA GLY A 108 -3.82 2.17 -5.01
C GLY A 108 -3.68 1.81 -3.53
N PHE A 109 -3.28 2.77 -2.68
CA PHE A 109 -3.18 2.53 -1.25
C PHE A 109 -4.54 2.26 -0.62
N SER A 110 -5.58 3.02 -1.01
CA SER A 110 -6.95 2.79 -0.57
C SER A 110 -7.45 1.38 -0.91
N ASN A 111 -7.20 0.90 -2.14
CA ASN A 111 -7.54 -0.46 -2.55
C ASN A 111 -6.77 -1.51 -1.73
N TRP A 112 -5.47 -1.30 -1.52
CA TRP A 112 -4.63 -2.20 -0.75
C TRP A 112 -5.08 -2.36 0.71
N ILE A 113 -5.36 -1.25 1.40
CA ILE A 113 -5.91 -1.26 2.76
C ILE A 113 -7.28 -1.94 2.81
N ASN A 114 -8.16 -1.66 1.84
CA ASN A 114 -9.47 -2.32 1.78
C ASN A 114 -9.34 -3.83 1.55
N ASN A 115 -8.34 -4.30 0.82
CA ASN A 115 -8.06 -5.73 0.67
C ASN A 115 -7.55 -6.35 1.97
N TYR A 116 -6.73 -5.65 2.76
CA TYR A 116 -6.38 -6.13 4.10
C TYR A 116 -7.60 -6.20 5.02
N LYS A 117 -8.48 -5.19 5.02
CA LYS A 117 -9.73 -5.24 5.80
C LYS A 117 -10.55 -6.49 5.47
N LYS A 118 -10.71 -6.81 4.17
CA LYS A 118 -11.40 -8.04 3.72
C LYS A 118 -10.69 -9.31 4.20
N GLN A 119 -9.36 -9.37 4.11
CA GLN A 119 -8.58 -10.53 4.56
C GLN A 119 -8.69 -10.74 6.08
N ILE A 120 -8.63 -9.67 6.86
CA ILE A 120 -8.80 -9.74 8.32
C ILE A 120 -10.18 -10.26 8.68
N LYS A 121 -11.24 -9.71 8.07
CA LYS A 121 -12.62 -10.20 8.27
C LYS A 121 -12.77 -11.68 7.94
N ASN A 122 -12.20 -12.13 6.82
CA ASN A 122 -12.27 -13.53 6.42
C ASN A 122 -11.51 -14.44 7.40
N THR A 123 -10.43 -13.95 8.01
CA THR A 123 -9.64 -14.69 9.01
C THR A 123 -10.38 -14.82 10.32
N VAL A 124 -10.99 -13.71 10.78
CA VAL A 124 -11.84 -13.69 11.98
C VAL A 124 -12.99 -14.69 11.86
N ASN A 125 -13.62 -14.76 10.69
CA ASN A 125 -14.76 -15.66 10.44
C ASN A 125 -14.35 -17.11 10.12
N GLY A 126 -13.15 -17.32 9.56
CA GLY A 126 -12.73 -18.59 8.97
C GLY A 126 -11.87 -19.49 9.86
N ASN A 127 -11.47 -19.04 11.07
CA ASN A 127 -10.58 -19.78 11.97
C ASN A 127 -9.30 -20.29 11.28
N LEU A 128 -8.62 -19.41 10.53
CA LEU A 128 -7.36 -19.80 9.88
C LEU A 128 -6.31 -20.18 10.94
N PRO A 129 -5.58 -21.30 10.75
CA PRO A 129 -4.51 -21.67 11.66
C PRO A 129 -3.33 -20.70 11.54
N VAL A 130 -2.77 -20.28 12.67
CA VAL A 130 -1.52 -19.52 12.72
C VAL A 130 -0.40 -20.39 12.15
N THR A 131 0.42 -19.86 11.23
CA THR A 131 1.63 -20.54 10.78
C THR A 131 2.80 -20.24 11.74
N ASP A 132 3.78 -21.15 11.82
CA ASP A 132 4.99 -20.92 12.63
C ASP A 132 5.76 -19.66 12.20
N ALA A 133 5.72 -19.32 10.91
CA ALA A 133 6.30 -18.11 10.36
C ALA A 133 5.65 -16.85 10.97
N ILE A 134 4.32 -16.77 10.95
CA ILE A 134 3.57 -15.64 11.52
C ILE A 134 3.81 -15.54 13.03
N SER A 135 3.68 -16.67 13.75
CA SER A 135 3.90 -16.73 15.21
C SER A 135 5.30 -16.26 15.61
N SER A 136 6.32 -16.61 14.82
CA SER A 136 7.71 -16.21 15.07
C SER A 136 7.92 -14.70 14.93
N ILE A 137 7.24 -14.05 13.97
CA ILE A 137 7.33 -12.60 13.78
C ILE A 137 6.63 -11.88 14.93
N TRP A 138 5.43 -12.32 15.33
CA TRP A 138 4.75 -11.81 16.51
C TRP A 138 5.63 -11.93 17.76
N LYS A 139 6.21 -13.11 18.01
CA LYS A 139 7.10 -13.32 19.16
C LYS A 139 8.32 -12.42 19.14
N LYS A 140 8.92 -12.20 17.96
CA LYS A 140 10.10 -11.33 17.79
C LYS A 140 9.81 -9.91 18.23
N TYR A 141 8.68 -9.34 17.81
CA TYR A 141 8.41 -7.91 18.02
C TYR A 141 7.44 -7.58 19.16
N SER A 142 6.70 -8.55 19.70
CA SER A 142 5.69 -8.29 20.77
C SER A 142 6.26 -8.26 22.18
N THR A 143 7.55 -8.55 22.34
CA THR A 143 8.22 -8.53 23.64
C THR A 143 9.14 -7.33 23.74
N ASP A 144 9.36 -6.83 24.95
CA ASP A 144 10.30 -5.73 25.19
C ASP A 144 11.74 -6.26 25.11
N ASN A 145 12.20 -6.50 23.88
CA ASN A 145 13.51 -7.09 23.60
C ASN A 145 14.46 -5.99 23.11
N SER A 146 15.51 -5.72 23.89
CA SER A 146 16.54 -4.73 23.58
C SER A 146 17.52 -5.16 22.48
N ASN A 147 17.47 -6.42 22.02
CA ASN A 147 18.45 -6.99 21.10
C ASN A 147 17.97 -7.06 19.64
N LEU A 148 17.02 -6.20 19.25
CA LEU A 148 16.63 -6.06 17.85
C LEU A 148 17.76 -5.32 17.12
N SER A 149 18.57 -6.06 16.36
CA SER A 149 19.50 -5.48 15.42
C SER A 149 18.86 -5.45 14.03
N PRO A 150 19.08 -4.39 13.24
CA PRO A 150 18.74 -4.44 11.83
C PRO A 150 19.52 -5.60 11.23
N GLY A 151 18.82 -6.69 10.90
CA GLY A 151 19.44 -7.77 10.14
C GLY A 151 20.02 -7.17 8.86
N PHE A 152 21.13 -7.70 8.37
CA PHE A 152 21.72 -7.31 7.08
C PHE A 152 20.80 -7.73 5.91
N SER A 153 19.59 -7.19 5.83
CA SER A 153 18.87 -7.08 4.57
C SER A 153 19.38 -5.80 3.92
N LYS A 154 19.98 -5.90 2.73
CA LYS A 154 20.20 -4.73 1.87
C LYS A 154 18.83 -4.08 1.67
N ALA A 155 18.53 -3.03 2.42
CA ALA A 155 17.38 -2.20 2.14
C ALA A 155 17.69 -1.51 0.81
N ILE A 156 16.99 -1.92 -0.24
CA ILE A 156 17.04 -1.19 -1.52
C ILE A 156 16.16 0.03 -1.31
N ALA A 157 16.77 1.21 -1.30
CA ALA A 157 16.03 2.47 -1.27
C ALA A 157 15.05 2.53 -2.46
N PRO A 158 13.92 3.25 -2.37
CA PRO A 158 13.00 3.41 -3.48
C PRO A 158 13.74 3.81 -4.76
N LEU A 159 13.54 3.04 -5.84
CA LEU A 159 14.19 3.33 -7.11
C LEU A 159 13.55 4.55 -7.78
N THR A 160 12.22 4.64 -7.74
CA THR A 160 11.48 5.78 -8.27
C THR A 160 11.55 6.97 -7.30
N TYR A 161 12.05 8.11 -7.78
CA TYR A 161 12.07 9.36 -7.02
C TYR A 161 10.80 10.21 -7.22
N SER A 162 10.08 9.98 -8.32
CA SER A 162 8.85 10.70 -8.61
C SER A 162 7.77 10.40 -7.57
N LYS A 163 7.02 11.45 -7.23
CA LYS A 163 5.85 11.47 -6.35
C LYS A 163 4.68 12.09 -7.11
N TRP A 164 4.36 11.51 -8.27
CA TRP A 164 3.36 12.08 -9.19
C TRP A 164 1.93 11.72 -8.80
N GLY A 165 1.02 12.68 -9.03
CA GLY A 165 -0.41 12.56 -8.81
C GLY A 165 -1.19 12.38 -10.11
N GLN A 166 -2.52 12.34 -10.00
CA GLN A 166 -3.43 12.16 -11.13
C GLN A 166 -4.32 13.37 -11.44
N GLY A 167 -4.37 14.34 -10.53
CA GLY A 167 -5.29 15.48 -10.59
C GLY A 167 -4.63 16.75 -11.12
N ALA A 168 -5.11 17.90 -10.63
CA ALA A 168 -4.67 19.22 -11.03
C ALA A 168 -3.14 19.33 -11.19
N TYR A 169 -2.72 20.06 -12.21
CA TYR A 169 -1.34 20.22 -12.69
C TYR A 169 -0.71 18.99 -13.36
N TYR A 170 -1.11 17.76 -13.00
CA TYR A 170 -0.65 16.53 -13.67
C TYR A 170 -1.49 16.16 -14.89
N ASN A 171 -2.75 16.58 -14.93
CA ASN A 171 -3.74 16.16 -15.92
C ASN A 171 -4.09 17.24 -16.96
N THR A 172 -3.28 18.28 -17.12
CA THR A 172 -3.62 19.43 -17.96
C THR A 172 -3.68 19.10 -19.46
N SER A 173 -3.00 18.04 -19.89
CA SER A 173 -3.11 17.51 -21.27
C SER A 173 -4.25 16.48 -21.43
N CYS A 174 -4.93 16.08 -20.34
CA CYS A 174 -6.10 15.19 -20.40
C CYS A 174 -7.36 15.96 -20.87
N PRO A 175 -8.43 15.26 -21.30
CA PRO A 175 -9.69 15.91 -21.69
C PRO A 175 -10.25 16.88 -20.64
N ALA A 176 -10.77 18.02 -21.10
CA ALA A 176 -11.40 19.01 -20.23
C ALA A 176 -12.75 18.52 -19.70
N ASP A 177 -12.97 18.69 -18.40
CA ASP A 177 -14.24 18.41 -17.72
C ASP A 177 -14.34 19.30 -16.47
N THR A 178 -15.35 20.16 -16.39
CA THR A 178 -15.50 21.11 -15.27
C THR A 178 -15.74 20.42 -13.93
N ASN A 179 -16.15 19.15 -13.91
CA ASN A 179 -16.31 18.36 -12.69
C ASN A 179 -14.99 17.68 -12.27
N GLY A 180 -13.97 17.70 -13.11
CA GLY A 180 -12.68 17.07 -12.88
C GLY A 180 -11.71 17.95 -12.10
N SER A 181 -10.65 17.33 -11.58
CA SER A 181 -9.60 18.02 -10.82
C SER A 181 -8.87 19.03 -11.72
N GLY A 182 -8.86 20.30 -11.34
CA GLY A 182 -8.26 21.37 -12.14
C GLY A 182 -8.99 21.67 -13.47
N GLY A 183 -10.24 21.21 -13.64
CA GLY A 183 -11.00 21.40 -14.89
C GLY A 183 -10.74 20.34 -15.96
N HIS A 184 -10.05 19.26 -15.60
CA HIS A 184 -9.73 18.15 -16.48
C HIS A 184 -10.04 16.81 -15.79
N VAL A 185 -10.32 15.78 -16.57
CA VAL A 185 -10.44 14.40 -16.09
C VAL A 185 -9.12 13.95 -15.44
N TYR A 186 -9.17 12.97 -14.53
CA TYR A 186 -7.95 12.44 -13.90
C TYR A 186 -7.05 11.74 -14.93
N ALA A 187 -5.72 11.81 -14.77
CA ALA A 187 -4.78 11.09 -15.63
C ALA A 187 -4.94 9.55 -15.54
N GLY A 188 -5.35 9.04 -14.37
CA GLY A 188 -5.57 7.62 -14.13
C GLY A 188 -4.38 6.92 -13.49
N CYS A 189 -4.66 5.95 -12.60
CA CYS A 189 -3.64 5.36 -11.75
C CYS A 189 -2.66 4.47 -12.53
N VAL A 190 -3.14 3.82 -13.59
CA VAL A 190 -2.31 3.03 -14.51
C VAL A 190 -1.33 3.95 -15.25
N ALA A 191 -1.80 5.10 -15.74
CA ALA A 191 -0.95 6.05 -16.45
C ALA A 191 0.15 6.60 -15.53
N VAL A 192 -0.20 7.00 -14.30
CA VAL A 192 0.79 7.45 -13.31
C VAL A 192 1.80 6.36 -12.97
N ALA A 193 1.35 5.12 -12.74
CA ALA A 193 2.25 4.02 -12.41
C ALA A 193 3.27 3.74 -13.52
N ILE A 194 2.81 3.62 -14.78
CA ILE A 194 3.68 3.40 -15.93
C ILE A 194 4.62 4.61 -16.13
N SER A 195 4.11 5.83 -16.07
CA SER A 195 4.89 7.04 -16.33
C SER A 195 6.02 7.24 -15.31
N GLN A 196 5.80 6.89 -14.04
CA GLN A 196 6.87 6.94 -13.04
C GLN A 196 7.98 5.91 -13.31
N VAL A 197 7.66 4.74 -13.86
CA VAL A 197 8.66 3.75 -14.31
C VAL A 197 9.43 4.28 -15.53
N LEU A 198 8.72 4.84 -16.52
CA LEU A 198 9.34 5.44 -17.71
C LEU A 198 10.30 6.58 -17.31
N TYR A 199 9.87 7.45 -16.40
CA TYR A 199 10.69 8.55 -15.88
C TYR A 199 11.92 8.07 -15.11
N TYR A 200 11.81 6.98 -14.34
CA TYR A 200 12.97 6.39 -13.67
C TYR A 200 14.06 5.96 -14.67
N PHE A 201 13.66 5.30 -15.77
CA PHE A 201 14.60 4.89 -16.82
C PHE A 201 14.95 6.01 -17.80
N ARG A 202 14.16 7.10 -17.83
CA ARG A 202 14.23 8.18 -18.83
C ARG A 202 14.29 7.63 -20.25
N TYR A 203 13.39 6.70 -20.55
CA TYR A 203 13.35 5.96 -21.81
C TYR A 203 11.90 5.67 -22.23
N PRO A 204 11.59 5.73 -23.54
CA PRO A 204 12.46 6.13 -24.66
C PRO A 204 12.49 7.65 -24.84
N GLN A 205 13.35 8.19 -25.72
CA GLN A 205 13.26 9.61 -26.07
C GLN A 205 12.11 9.89 -27.05
N TRP A 206 11.82 8.94 -27.95
CA TRP A 206 10.68 8.94 -28.88
C TRP A 206 9.97 7.60 -28.82
N GLY A 207 8.64 7.63 -28.90
CA GLY A 207 7.82 6.41 -28.90
C GLY A 207 7.83 5.66 -30.24
N GLU A 208 6.84 4.78 -30.41
CA GLU A 208 6.69 3.93 -31.59
C GLU A 208 5.22 3.78 -32.02
N GLY A 209 4.98 3.91 -33.32
CA GLY A 209 3.65 3.86 -33.92
C GLY A 209 2.71 4.98 -33.44
N SER A 210 1.42 4.71 -33.56
CA SER A 210 0.34 5.59 -33.09
C SER A 210 -0.80 4.74 -32.52
N HIS A 211 -1.65 5.33 -31.71
CA HIS A 211 -2.84 4.69 -31.18
C HIS A 211 -3.97 5.69 -31.02
N GLY A 212 -5.20 5.23 -31.20
CA GLY A 212 -6.38 6.03 -30.88
C GLY A 212 -7.64 5.20 -30.76
N TYR A 213 -8.58 5.71 -29.99
CA TYR A 213 -9.81 5.01 -29.62
C TYR A 213 -10.94 6.01 -29.33
N GLU A 214 -12.18 5.55 -29.43
CA GLU A 214 -13.36 6.33 -29.03
C GLU A 214 -13.51 6.32 -27.51
N SER A 215 -13.76 7.49 -26.94
CA SER A 215 -14.03 7.69 -25.51
C SER A 215 -15.29 8.53 -25.30
N ASP A 216 -15.74 8.65 -24.05
CA ASP A 216 -16.83 9.56 -23.68
C ASP A 216 -16.48 11.05 -23.94
N TYR A 217 -15.20 11.36 -24.19
CA TYR A 217 -14.67 12.68 -24.54
C TYR A 217 -14.35 12.83 -26.03
N GLY A 218 -14.85 11.90 -26.87
CA GLY A 218 -14.58 11.83 -28.31
C GLY A 218 -13.38 10.95 -28.64
N TYR A 219 -12.97 10.99 -29.92
CA TYR A 219 -11.83 10.23 -30.41
C TYR A 219 -10.52 10.81 -29.84
N LEU A 220 -9.80 9.98 -29.07
CA LEU A 220 -8.50 10.31 -28.52
C LEU A 220 -7.41 9.61 -29.34
N PHE A 221 -6.33 10.33 -29.63
CA PHE A 221 -5.27 9.85 -30.51
C PHE A 221 -3.91 10.40 -30.10
N VAL A 222 -2.88 9.55 -30.18
CA VAL A 222 -1.47 9.91 -29.98
C VAL A 222 -0.63 9.29 -31.08
N ASP A 223 0.19 10.12 -31.71
CA ASP A 223 1.29 9.71 -32.59
C ASP A 223 2.56 9.61 -31.75
N PHE A 224 2.92 8.39 -31.35
CA PHE A 224 4.06 8.13 -30.48
C PHE A 224 5.39 8.31 -31.21
N GLU A 225 5.45 8.11 -32.54
CA GLU A 225 6.65 8.33 -33.34
C GLU A 225 7.10 9.80 -33.30
N ASN A 226 6.13 10.72 -33.26
CA ASN A 226 6.37 12.16 -33.15
C ASN A 226 6.33 12.69 -31.72
N SER A 227 6.13 11.83 -30.72
CA SER A 227 6.11 12.21 -29.30
C SER A 227 7.53 12.19 -28.72
N ASN A 228 8.08 13.39 -28.47
CA ASN A 228 9.40 13.59 -27.88
C ASN A 228 9.30 13.76 -26.34
N TYR A 229 9.74 12.77 -25.57
CA TYR A 229 9.65 12.79 -24.11
C TYR A 229 10.76 13.64 -23.48
N ARG A 230 10.37 14.81 -22.95
CA ARG A 230 11.29 15.82 -22.40
C ARG A 230 11.70 15.47 -20.96
N TRP A 231 12.45 14.37 -20.79
CA TRP A 231 12.82 13.83 -19.48
C TRP A 231 13.51 14.83 -18.55
N ASN A 232 14.28 15.77 -19.11
CA ASN A 232 14.99 16.80 -18.34
C ASN A 232 14.09 17.95 -17.87
N ASP A 233 12.91 18.11 -18.47
CA ASP A 233 11.93 19.14 -18.08
C ASP A 233 10.98 18.62 -17.00
N MET A 234 10.94 17.29 -16.80
CA MET A 234 10.14 16.65 -15.76
C MET A 234 10.82 16.78 -14.40
N VAL A 235 10.01 17.02 -13.37
CA VAL A 235 10.42 17.15 -11.97
C VAL A 235 9.86 15.99 -11.14
N ASP A 236 10.45 15.74 -9.97
CA ASP A 236 10.04 14.61 -9.12
C ASP A 236 8.65 14.81 -8.51
N ALA A 237 8.21 16.05 -8.29
CA ALA A 237 6.86 16.36 -7.80
C ALA A 237 6.40 17.74 -8.27
N ILE A 238 5.10 17.88 -8.52
CA ILE A 238 4.42 19.15 -8.80
C ILE A 238 3.62 19.56 -7.57
N TYR A 239 3.69 20.85 -7.22
CA TYR A 239 2.95 21.42 -6.08
C TYR A 239 1.92 22.47 -6.52
N GLU A 240 2.31 23.45 -7.37
CA GLU A 240 1.44 24.58 -7.70
C GLU A 240 1.64 25.14 -9.12
N TYR A 241 2.23 24.37 -10.03
CA TYR A 241 2.46 24.83 -11.41
C TYR A 241 2.32 23.70 -12.40
N GLU A 242 1.86 24.01 -13.60
CA GLU A 242 1.74 23.01 -14.66
C GLU A 242 3.14 22.61 -15.17
N ASN A 243 3.35 21.31 -15.36
CA ASN A 243 4.53 20.80 -16.06
C ASN A 243 4.06 20.07 -17.33
N PRO A 244 4.04 20.74 -18.49
CA PRO A 244 3.56 20.13 -19.73
C PRO A 244 4.29 18.85 -20.10
N ALA A 245 5.58 18.71 -19.79
CA ALA A 245 6.31 17.48 -20.08
C ALA A 245 5.74 16.27 -19.31
N ILE A 246 5.36 16.46 -18.04
CA ILE A 246 4.72 15.42 -17.24
C ILE A 246 3.29 15.17 -17.73
N ALA A 247 2.51 16.23 -17.96
CA ALA A 247 1.12 16.11 -18.41
C ALA A 247 1.00 15.41 -19.78
N ASP A 248 1.86 15.75 -20.73
CA ASP A 248 1.93 15.12 -22.05
C ASP A 248 2.28 13.63 -21.94
N LEU A 249 3.26 13.28 -21.09
CA LEU A 249 3.61 11.88 -20.85
C LEU A 249 2.43 11.11 -20.24
N LEU A 250 1.77 11.68 -19.22
CA LEU A 250 0.62 11.04 -18.57
C LEU A 250 -0.54 10.83 -19.55
N PHE A 251 -0.83 11.82 -20.40
CA PHE A 251 -1.85 11.71 -21.43
C PHE A 251 -1.48 10.65 -22.48
N ASN A 252 -0.23 10.66 -22.98
CA ASN A 252 0.25 9.70 -23.96
C ASN A 252 0.16 8.26 -23.44
N VAL A 253 0.60 8.04 -22.20
CA VAL A 253 0.45 6.74 -21.54
C VAL A 253 -1.02 6.40 -21.36
N GLY A 254 -1.87 7.35 -20.95
CA GLY A 254 -3.30 7.13 -20.85
C GLY A 254 -3.93 6.65 -22.16
N VAL A 255 -3.60 7.30 -23.28
CA VAL A 255 -4.09 6.88 -24.60
C VAL A 255 -3.57 5.49 -24.97
N SER A 256 -2.29 5.19 -24.70
CA SER A 256 -1.70 3.87 -25.00
C SER A 256 -2.36 2.68 -24.30
N VAL A 257 -3.14 2.94 -23.25
CA VAL A 257 -3.83 1.90 -22.47
C VAL A 257 -5.35 2.03 -22.52
N ASP A 258 -5.91 2.66 -23.55
CA ASP A 258 -7.37 2.84 -23.71
C ASP A 258 -8.02 3.39 -22.42
N MET A 259 -7.44 4.45 -21.85
CA MET A 259 -7.88 5.00 -20.57
C MET A 259 -9.37 5.35 -20.60
N ASN A 260 -10.15 4.77 -19.69
CA ASN A 260 -11.50 5.22 -19.44
C ASN A 260 -11.44 6.47 -18.57
N TYR A 261 -11.36 7.64 -19.23
CA TYR A 261 -11.26 8.94 -18.61
C TYR A 261 -12.55 9.33 -17.88
N SER A 262 -12.42 9.95 -16.69
CA SER A 262 -13.57 10.41 -15.91
C SER A 262 -13.19 11.53 -14.93
N PRO A 263 -14.11 12.47 -14.61
CA PRO A 263 -13.88 13.54 -13.65
C PRO A 263 -13.82 13.02 -12.21
N SER A 264 -14.26 11.78 -11.94
CA SER A 264 -14.24 11.18 -10.60
C SER A 264 -13.12 10.14 -10.41
N GLY A 265 -12.31 9.91 -11.44
CA GLY A 265 -11.21 8.96 -11.44
C GLY A 265 -11.18 8.10 -12.69
N SER A 266 -10.03 8.08 -13.36
CA SER A 266 -9.84 7.37 -14.62
C SER A 266 -9.22 5.99 -14.39
N SER A 267 -9.58 5.01 -15.22
CA SER A 267 -9.16 3.63 -15.04
C SER A 267 -8.81 2.93 -16.36
N SER A 268 -7.93 1.95 -16.28
CA SER A 268 -7.55 1.08 -17.39
C SER A 268 -7.21 -0.32 -16.86
N GLN A 269 -7.08 -1.30 -17.75
CA GLN A 269 -6.69 -2.66 -17.41
C GLN A 269 -5.16 -2.82 -17.39
N THR A 270 -4.63 -3.50 -16.37
CA THR A 270 -3.19 -3.77 -16.25
C THR A 270 -2.61 -4.54 -17.44
N LEU A 271 -3.42 -5.36 -18.11
CA LEU A 271 -3.06 -6.06 -19.35
C LEU A 271 -2.49 -5.09 -20.39
N TYR A 272 -3.16 -3.95 -20.60
CA TYR A 272 -2.76 -2.97 -21.61
C TYR A 272 -1.43 -2.30 -21.28
N ALA A 273 -0.99 -2.31 -20.02
CA ALA A 273 0.31 -1.77 -19.65
C ALA A 273 1.47 -2.50 -20.35
N VAL A 274 1.38 -3.83 -20.49
CA VAL A 274 2.43 -4.63 -21.15
C VAL A 274 2.46 -4.35 -22.64
N ASP A 275 1.28 -4.34 -23.28
CA ASP A 275 1.16 -4.08 -24.70
C ASP A 275 1.61 -2.65 -25.04
N ALA A 276 1.21 -1.66 -24.24
CA ALA A 276 1.65 -0.28 -24.39
C ALA A 276 3.17 -0.14 -24.29
N LEU A 277 3.79 -0.72 -23.25
CA LEU A 277 5.24 -0.65 -23.04
C LEU A 277 6.03 -1.22 -24.23
N LYS A 278 5.58 -2.34 -24.78
CA LYS A 278 6.19 -2.97 -25.97
C LYS A 278 5.96 -2.15 -27.23
N ASN A 279 4.70 -1.87 -27.55
CA ASN A 279 4.30 -1.36 -28.85
C ASN A 279 4.53 0.15 -29.01
N HIS A 280 4.54 0.92 -27.92
CA HIS A 280 4.56 2.38 -27.97
C HIS A 280 5.75 3.01 -27.22
N PHE A 281 6.33 2.29 -26.26
CA PHE A 281 7.45 2.79 -25.46
C PHE A 281 8.75 1.98 -25.65
N ARG A 282 8.81 1.09 -26.65
CA ARG A 282 10.05 0.40 -27.08
C ARG A 282 10.71 -0.45 -25.99
N TYR A 283 9.94 -0.97 -25.04
CA TYR A 283 10.44 -1.92 -24.06
C TYR A 283 10.49 -3.34 -24.64
N SER A 284 11.27 -4.21 -24.00
CA SER A 284 11.51 -5.58 -24.47
C SER A 284 10.22 -6.38 -24.68
N ASP A 285 10.18 -7.16 -25.76
CA ASP A 285 9.17 -8.18 -26.03
C ASP A 285 9.09 -9.26 -24.95
N ASP A 286 10.11 -9.39 -24.10
CA ASP A 286 10.12 -10.30 -22.95
C ASP A 286 9.24 -9.82 -21.79
N LEU A 287 8.73 -8.57 -21.82
CA LEU A 287 7.82 -8.08 -20.79
C LEU A 287 6.59 -8.98 -20.69
N MET A 288 6.21 -9.34 -19.47
CA MET A 288 5.08 -10.23 -19.22
C MET A 288 4.21 -9.72 -18.08
N TYR A 289 2.90 -9.88 -18.26
CA TYR A 289 1.94 -9.72 -17.18
C TYR A 289 1.81 -11.06 -16.47
N ILE A 290 2.06 -11.08 -15.16
CA ILE A 290 1.96 -12.27 -14.32
C ILE A 290 0.86 -12.04 -13.29
N LYS A 291 -0.12 -12.95 -13.22
CA LYS A 291 -1.13 -12.88 -12.15
C LYS A 291 -0.65 -13.61 -10.91
N ARG A 292 -0.90 -13.03 -9.75
CA ARG A 292 -0.59 -13.66 -8.45
C ARG A 292 -1.15 -15.09 -8.34
N VAL A 293 -2.36 -15.33 -8.86
CA VAL A 293 -3.01 -16.66 -8.81
C VAL A 293 -2.30 -17.72 -9.65
N GLU A 294 -1.51 -17.33 -10.63
CA GLU A 294 -0.75 -18.24 -11.50
C GLU A 294 0.58 -18.68 -10.85
N LEU A 295 1.05 -17.95 -9.83
CA LEU A 295 2.32 -18.22 -9.14
C LEU A 295 2.23 -19.31 -8.06
N GLY A 296 1.09 -19.98 -7.91
CA GLY A 296 0.92 -21.10 -6.97
C GLY A 296 1.05 -20.75 -5.48
N GLY A 297 1.21 -19.47 -5.14
CA GLY A 297 1.36 -19.01 -3.75
C GLY A 297 0.08 -19.20 -2.96
N SER A 298 0.05 -20.20 -2.06
CA SER A 298 -0.95 -20.25 -1.00
C SER A 298 -0.65 -19.17 0.03
N PHE A 299 -1.64 -18.70 0.78
CA PHE A 299 -1.49 -17.74 1.89
C PHE A 299 -0.49 -18.17 2.99
N LYS A 300 0.13 -19.36 2.89
CA LYS A 300 1.12 -19.84 3.83
C LYS A 300 2.49 -19.16 3.72
N ASP A 301 2.77 -18.46 2.61
CA ASP A 301 4.10 -17.89 2.32
C ASP A 301 4.18 -16.36 2.41
N SER A 302 3.17 -15.69 2.96
CA SER A 302 3.19 -14.23 3.21
C SER A 302 2.93 -13.89 4.67
#